data_AF-A0A962QSD3-F1
#
_entry.id   AF-A0A962QSD3-F1
#
_cell.length_a   1.000
_cell.length_b   1.000
_cell.length_c   1.000
_cell.angle_alpha   90.00
_cell.angle_beta   90.00
_cell.angle_gamma   90.00
#
_symmetry.space_group_name_H-M   'P 1'
#
loop_
_entity.id
_entity.type
_entity.pdbx_description
1 polymer ?
#
loop_
_entity_poly.entity_id
_entity_poly.type
_entity_poly.pdbx_seq_one_letter_code
_entity_poly.pdbx_strand_id
1 'polypeptide(L)'
;QQSCQGVRDISGQLGQALRGNEFLNSIVQRSSIAGGAFDFDLPQYHYWLQMPQPERSMQLDDWRHEVGAVQDAVDLLLTLIRNSAVPTQEHAPNGFYQKSLPSNIAAQLVRVGIPSTGGVFAEISGGKHRFTIRFMECGDWQHPQQVDRDVPFSLSTCLM
;
A
#
# COMPACT_ATOMS: atom_id res chain seq x y z
N GLN A 1 -14.39 3.32 -18.21
CA GLN A 1 -14.71 4.70 -18.64
C GLN A 1 -15.39 5.51 -17.54
N GLN A 2 -16.35 4.97 -16.77
CA GLN A 2 -17.00 5.67 -15.65
C GLN A 2 -16.07 6.10 -14.50
N SER A 3 -15.11 5.27 -14.09
CA SER A 3 -14.21 5.58 -12.97
C SER A 3 -13.34 6.84 -13.22
N CYS A 4 -12.84 7.05 -14.44
CA CYS A 4 -12.10 8.27 -14.78
C CYS A 4 -12.99 9.52 -14.86
N GLN A 5 -14.30 9.34 -15.10
CA GLN A 5 -15.26 10.45 -15.13
C GLN A 5 -15.56 10.92 -13.71
N GLY A 6 -15.75 9.99 -12.76
CA GLY A 6 -15.98 10.31 -11.36
C GLY A 6 -14.88 11.18 -10.74
N VAL A 7 -13.60 10.92 -11.07
CA VAL A 7 -12.48 11.77 -10.62
C VAL A 7 -12.47 13.16 -11.30
N ARG A 8 -12.85 13.24 -12.58
CA ARG A 8 -12.90 14.51 -13.32
C ARG A 8 -14.04 15.41 -12.88
N ASP A 9 -15.13 14.82 -12.39
CA ASP A 9 -16.32 15.53 -11.92
C ASP A 9 -16.13 16.08 -10.49
N ILE A 10 -15.04 15.71 -9.80
CA ILE A 10 -14.67 16.29 -8.51
C ILE A 10 -14.34 17.77 -8.73
N SER A 11 -15.23 18.62 -8.23
CA SER A 11 -15.07 20.07 -8.24
C SER A 11 -14.29 20.50 -7.00
N GLY A 12 -13.22 21.26 -7.19
CA GLY A 12 -12.36 21.72 -6.08
C GLY A 12 -11.26 20.73 -5.72
N GLN A 13 -10.73 20.82 -4.50
CA GLN A 13 -9.59 20.01 -4.10
C GLN A 13 -10.05 18.65 -3.55
N LEU A 14 -9.37 17.57 -3.94
CA LEU A 14 -9.60 16.24 -3.39
C LEU A 14 -9.59 16.22 -1.86
N GLY A 15 -10.65 15.66 -1.27
CA GLY A 15 -10.83 15.57 0.18
C GLY A 15 -11.05 16.92 0.88
N GLN A 16 -11.46 17.97 0.16
CA GLN A 16 -11.68 19.29 0.76
C GLN A 16 -12.72 19.26 1.88
N ALA A 17 -13.82 18.50 1.73
CA ALA A 17 -14.82 18.35 2.79
C ALA A 17 -14.22 17.70 4.05
N LEU A 18 -13.36 16.68 3.89
CA LEU A 18 -12.64 16.05 5.00
C LEU A 18 -11.68 17.03 5.69
N ARG A 19 -10.94 17.83 4.92
CA ARG A 19 -10.05 18.87 5.48
C ARG A 19 -10.81 20.05 6.10
N GLY A 20 -12.06 20.27 5.72
CA GLY A 20 -12.95 21.26 6.34
C GLY A 20 -13.64 20.74 7.61
N ASN A 21 -13.55 19.43 7.90
CA ASN A 21 -14.21 18.83 9.05
C ASN A 21 -13.43 19.11 10.34
N GLU A 22 -13.96 19.99 11.18
CA GLU A 22 -13.35 20.38 12.46
C GLU A 22 -13.10 19.20 13.39
N PHE A 23 -14.01 18.23 13.44
CA PHE A 23 -13.86 17.02 14.26
C PHE A 23 -12.67 16.19 13.79
N LEU A 24 -12.57 15.88 12.49
CA LEU A 24 -11.45 15.11 11.94
C LEU A 24 -10.11 15.86 12.11
N ASN A 25 -10.10 17.16 11.88
CA ASN A 25 -8.91 17.99 12.07
C ASN A 25 -8.44 17.99 13.53
N SER A 26 -9.35 18.05 14.49
CA SER A 26 -9.01 17.99 15.92
C SER A 26 -8.28 16.70 16.28
N ILE A 27 -8.71 15.57 15.71
CA ILE A 27 -8.09 14.24 15.90
C ILE A 27 -6.71 14.22 15.27
N VAL A 28 -6.56 14.66 14.02
CA VAL A 28 -5.28 14.67 13.31
C VAL A 28 -4.25 15.52 14.05
N GLN A 29 -4.63 16.71 14.50
CA GLN A 29 -3.75 17.61 15.23
C GLN A 29 -3.22 16.97 16.51
N ARG A 30 -4.09 16.35 17.31
CA ARG A 30 -3.72 15.75 18.60
C ARG A 30 -3.00 14.42 18.46
N SER A 31 -3.37 13.60 17.48
CA SER A 31 -2.75 12.30 17.21
C SER A 31 -1.28 12.41 16.76
N SER A 32 -0.88 13.59 16.26
CA SER A 32 0.52 13.88 15.93
C SER A 32 1.43 14.06 17.17
N ILE A 33 0.84 14.26 18.35
CA ILE A 33 1.57 14.41 19.61
C ILE A 33 1.71 13.03 20.26
N ALA A 34 2.92 12.67 20.70
CA ALA A 34 3.13 11.45 21.46
C ALA A 34 2.27 11.49 22.74
N GLY A 35 1.32 10.54 22.86
CA GLY A 35 0.35 10.53 23.94
C GLY A 35 -0.81 11.54 23.82
N GLY A 36 -0.96 12.27 22.72
CA GLY A 36 -2.03 13.27 22.57
C GLY A 36 -3.43 12.71 22.30
N ALA A 37 -3.59 11.38 22.29
CA ALA A 37 -4.85 10.70 22.00
C ALA A 37 -5.59 10.23 23.27
N PHE A 38 -5.30 10.82 24.43
CA PHE A 38 -6.05 10.53 25.66
C PHE A 38 -7.45 11.16 25.63
N ASP A 39 -8.37 10.57 26.39
CA ASP A 39 -9.78 10.99 26.46
C ASP A 39 -9.95 12.46 26.90
N PHE A 40 -9.05 12.97 27.73
CA PHE A 40 -9.07 14.37 28.18
C PHE A 40 -8.54 15.35 27.14
N ASP A 41 -7.68 14.90 26.21
CA ASP A 41 -7.16 15.72 25.10
C ASP A 41 -8.13 15.74 23.91
N LEU A 42 -8.91 14.67 23.74
CA LEU A 42 -9.89 14.49 22.67
C LEU A 42 -11.28 14.07 23.21
N PRO A 43 -11.95 14.92 24.03
CA PRO A 43 -13.22 14.56 24.64
C PRO A 43 -14.34 14.32 23.61
N GLN A 44 -14.33 15.04 22.49
CA GLN A 44 -15.31 14.83 21.40
C GLN A 44 -15.09 13.49 20.68
N TYR A 45 -13.85 13.07 20.50
CA TYR A 45 -13.53 11.77 19.92
C TYR A 45 -13.95 10.64 20.87
N HIS A 46 -13.69 10.80 22.17
CA HIS A 46 -14.15 9.84 23.17
C HIS A 46 -15.67 9.72 23.18
N TYR A 47 -16.39 10.84 23.14
CA TYR A 47 -17.85 10.85 22.99
C TYR A 47 -18.30 10.13 21.71
N TRP A 48 -17.67 10.43 20.57
CA TRP A 48 -17.95 9.76 19.31
C TRP A 48 -17.74 8.25 19.40
N LEU A 49 -16.72 7.77 20.11
CA LEU A 49 -16.47 6.35 20.35
C LEU A 49 -17.55 5.68 21.23
N GLN A 50 -18.32 6.45 21.99
CA GLN A 50 -19.44 5.93 22.80
C GLN A 50 -20.77 5.92 22.04
N MET A 51 -20.85 6.55 20.87
CA MET A 51 -22.06 6.55 20.06
C MET A 51 -22.43 5.14 19.56
N PRO A 52 -23.72 4.87 19.30
CA PRO A 52 -24.16 3.61 18.72
C PRO A 52 -23.40 3.27 17.43
N GLN A 53 -23.04 2.00 17.27
CA GLN A 53 -22.31 1.53 16.09
C GLN A 53 -22.95 1.96 14.76
N PRO A 54 -24.29 1.88 14.55
CA PRO A 54 -24.89 2.29 13.29
C PRO A 54 -24.63 3.75 12.93
N GLU A 55 -24.65 4.65 13.91
CA GLU A 55 -24.40 6.09 13.70
C GLU A 55 -22.95 6.35 13.32
N ARG A 56 -22.00 5.69 14.01
CA ARG A 56 -20.57 5.78 13.68
C ARG A 56 -20.28 5.22 12.29
N SER A 57 -20.89 4.09 11.93
CA SER A 57 -20.73 3.48 10.61
C SER A 57 -21.21 4.40 9.50
N MET A 58 -22.37 5.05 9.67
CA MET A 58 -22.88 6.02 8.71
C MET A 58 -21.92 7.20 8.49
N GLN A 59 -21.40 7.78 9.58
CA GLN A 59 -20.44 8.88 9.48
C GLN A 59 -19.11 8.46 8.84
N LEU A 60 -18.61 7.26 9.14
CA LEU A 60 -17.42 6.70 8.49
C LEU A 60 -17.65 6.45 6.99
N ASP A 61 -18.86 6.01 6.63
CA ASP A 61 -19.25 5.80 5.24
C ASP A 61 -19.30 7.12 4.47
N ASP A 62 -19.88 8.17 5.06
CA ASP A 62 -19.92 9.51 4.49
C ASP A 62 -18.49 10.05 4.26
N TRP A 63 -17.61 9.95 5.27
CA TRP A 63 -16.23 10.40 5.13
C TRP A 63 -15.45 9.60 4.09
N ARG A 64 -15.70 8.29 3.98
CA ARG A 64 -15.07 7.45 2.96
C ARG A 64 -15.57 7.82 1.56
N HIS A 65 -16.83 8.19 1.42
CA HIS A 65 -17.43 8.53 0.13
C HIS A 65 -16.72 9.71 -0.54
N GLU A 66 -16.24 10.69 0.23
CA GLU A 66 -15.47 11.84 -0.24
C GLU A 66 -14.21 11.49 -1.05
N VAL A 67 -13.66 10.29 -0.86
CA VAL A 67 -12.49 9.79 -1.61
C VAL A 67 -12.82 8.58 -2.50
N GLY A 68 -14.10 8.18 -2.58
CA GLY A 68 -14.54 6.98 -3.29
C GLY A 68 -14.18 6.99 -4.78
N ALA A 69 -14.39 8.11 -5.47
CA ALA A 69 -14.05 8.20 -6.89
C ALA A 69 -12.53 8.02 -7.15
N VAL A 70 -11.67 8.49 -6.24
CA VAL A 70 -10.22 8.24 -6.34
C VAL A 70 -9.88 6.80 -6.05
N GLN A 71 -10.51 6.21 -5.03
CA GLN A 71 -10.36 4.78 -4.72
C GLN A 71 -10.68 3.93 -5.95
N ASP A 72 -11.84 4.15 -6.59
CA ASP A 72 -12.26 3.40 -7.78
C ASP A 72 -11.25 3.54 -8.93
N ALA A 73 -10.71 4.74 -9.14
CA ALA A 73 -9.71 5.00 -10.18
C ALA A 73 -8.38 4.32 -9.89
N VAL A 74 -7.92 4.37 -8.64
CA VAL A 74 -6.69 3.69 -8.20
C VAL A 74 -6.86 2.17 -8.29
N ASP A 75 -7.99 1.62 -7.86
CA ASP A 75 -8.28 0.19 -7.92
C ASP A 75 -8.32 -0.32 -9.37
N LEU A 76 -8.97 0.42 -10.27
CA LEU A 76 -8.98 0.11 -11.70
C LEU A 76 -7.56 0.14 -12.28
N LEU A 77 -6.80 1.21 -12.02
CA LEU A 77 -5.45 1.39 -12.55
C LEU A 77 -4.50 0.28 -12.03
N LEU A 78 -4.52 0.00 -10.74
CA LEU A 78 -3.72 -1.07 -10.16
C LEU A 78 -4.15 -2.45 -10.67
N THR A 79 -5.43 -2.68 -10.93
CA THR A 79 -5.92 -3.92 -11.55
C THR A 79 -5.35 -4.09 -12.96
N LEU A 80 -5.40 -3.04 -13.78
CA LEU A 80 -4.85 -3.05 -15.14
C LEU A 80 -3.34 -3.29 -15.13
N ILE A 81 -2.59 -2.58 -14.27
CA ILE A 81 -1.14 -2.78 -14.13
C ILE A 81 -0.83 -4.22 -13.68
N ARG A 82 -1.52 -4.73 -12.66
CA ARG A 82 -1.25 -6.09 -12.14
C ARG A 82 -1.57 -7.19 -13.15
N ASN A 83 -2.52 -6.95 -14.05
CA ASN A 83 -2.92 -7.88 -15.11
C ASN A 83 -2.09 -7.74 -16.39
N SER A 84 -1.19 -6.76 -16.49
CA SER A 84 -0.38 -6.54 -17.70
C SER A 84 0.80 -7.51 -17.85
N ALA A 85 1.12 -8.28 -16.81
CA ALA A 85 2.23 -9.22 -16.79
C ALA A 85 1.80 -10.61 -16.34
N VAL A 86 2.29 -11.63 -17.07
CA VAL A 86 2.19 -13.03 -16.67
C VAL A 86 3.35 -13.34 -15.72
N PRO A 87 3.10 -13.97 -14.55
CA PRO A 87 4.17 -14.40 -13.67
C PRO A 87 5.11 -15.42 -14.33
N THR A 88 6.41 -15.19 -14.26
CA THR A 88 7.45 -16.17 -14.64
C THR A 88 7.98 -16.86 -13.39
N GLN A 89 8.39 -18.12 -13.51
CA GLN A 89 9.11 -18.82 -12.46
C GLN A 89 10.60 -18.53 -12.61
N GLU A 90 11.20 -18.08 -11.52
CA GLU A 90 12.61 -17.66 -11.46
C GLU A 90 13.28 -18.33 -10.25
N HIS A 91 14.61 -18.36 -10.27
CA HIS A 91 15.42 -18.89 -9.18
C HIS A 91 16.43 -17.83 -8.74
N ALA A 92 16.54 -17.66 -7.42
CA ALA A 92 17.54 -16.78 -6.80
C ALA A 92 18.68 -17.63 -6.23
N PRO A 93 19.81 -17.79 -6.95
CA PRO A 93 20.93 -18.55 -6.45
C PRO A 93 21.52 -17.90 -5.20
N ASN A 94 21.79 -18.70 -4.16
CA ASN A 94 22.28 -18.21 -2.85
C ASN A 94 21.46 -17.01 -2.33
N GLY A 95 20.13 -17.06 -2.47
CA GLY A 95 19.24 -16.00 -2.00
C GLY A 95 19.37 -14.64 -2.69
N PHE A 96 20.04 -14.54 -3.86
CA PHE A 96 20.22 -13.28 -4.58
C PHE A 96 19.73 -13.38 -6.03
N TYR A 97 18.98 -12.37 -6.47
CA TYR A 97 18.54 -12.23 -7.85
C TYR A 97 18.67 -10.79 -8.34
N GLN A 98 19.07 -10.61 -9.59
CA GLN A 98 19.20 -9.30 -10.22
C GLN A 98 18.69 -9.35 -11.65
N LYS A 99 17.86 -8.38 -12.04
CA LYS A 99 17.33 -8.26 -13.40
C LYS A 99 17.39 -6.82 -13.89
N SER A 100 18.01 -6.64 -15.05
CA SER A 100 18.02 -5.36 -15.77
C SER A 100 16.71 -5.19 -16.54
N LEU A 101 16.17 -3.97 -16.50
CA LEU A 101 14.99 -3.57 -17.23
C LEU A 101 15.41 -2.88 -18.54
N PRO A 102 14.72 -3.15 -19.67
CA PRO A 102 14.97 -2.47 -20.92
C PRO A 102 14.83 -0.94 -20.75
N SER A 103 15.77 -0.16 -21.28
CA SER A 103 15.80 1.30 -21.12
C SER A 103 14.62 2.03 -21.76
N ASN A 104 13.94 1.39 -22.71
CA ASN A 104 12.75 1.88 -23.41
C ASN A 104 11.43 1.49 -22.73
N ILE A 105 11.46 0.74 -21.63
CA ILE A 105 10.27 0.25 -20.93
C ILE A 105 10.29 0.74 -19.48
N ALA A 106 9.26 1.49 -19.09
CA ALA A 106 9.06 1.90 -17.72
C ALA A 106 8.25 0.82 -16.97
N ALA A 107 8.94 -0.03 -16.19
CA ALA A 107 8.24 -0.93 -15.28
C ALA A 107 7.56 -0.12 -14.17
N GLN A 108 6.24 -0.27 -14.03
CA GLN A 108 5.45 0.45 -13.03
C GLN A 108 5.38 -0.31 -11.71
N LEU A 109 5.46 -1.65 -11.76
CA LEU A 109 5.34 -2.50 -10.58
C LEU A 109 6.16 -3.79 -10.75
N VAL A 110 6.91 -4.17 -9.72
CA VAL A 110 7.54 -5.49 -9.60
C VAL A 110 6.80 -6.27 -8.52
N ARG A 111 6.35 -7.49 -8.85
CA ARG A 111 5.68 -8.41 -7.93
C ARG A 111 6.56 -9.64 -7.74
N VAL A 112 6.81 -9.98 -6.49
CA VAL A 112 7.58 -11.17 -6.09
C VAL A 112 6.65 -12.03 -5.25
N GLY A 113 6.37 -13.23 -5.73
CA GLY A 113 5.60 -14.25 -5.01
C GLY A 113 6.52 -15.31 -4.46
N ILE A 114 6.41 -15.57 -3.16
CA ILE A 114 7.30 -16.45 -2.39
C ILE A 114 6.44 -17.54 -1.75
N PRO A 115 6.88 -18.81 -1.72
CA PRO A 115 6.19 -19.87 -0.99
C PRO A 115 6.09 -19.55 0.51
N SER A 116 4.90 -19.69 1.10
CA SER A 116 4.64 -19.40 2.51
C SER A 116 5.38 -20.34 3.49
N THR A 117 5.77 -21.53 3.03
CA THR A 117 6.44 -22.56 3.85
C THR A 117 7.95 -22.38 3.94
N GLY A 118 8.53 -21.37 3.29
CA GLY A 118 9.98 -21.21 3.15
C GLY A 118 10.70 -20.47 4.27
N GLY A 119 9.96 -19.82 5.19
CA GLY A 119 10.55 -19.03 6.29
C GLY A 119 11.37 -17.82 5.82
N VAL A 120 11.15 -17.36 4.58
CA VAL A 120 11.92 -16.27 3.95
C VAL A 120 11.03 -15.11 3.54
N PHE A 121 11.61 -13.92 3.49
CA PHE A 121 11.00 -12.72 2.92
C PHE A 121 11.94 -12.08 1.89
N ALA A 122 11.39 -11.29 0.97
CA ALA A 122 12.20 -10.59 -0.03
C ALA A 122 12.45 -9.14 0.37
N GLU A 123 13.72 -8.75 0.36
CA GLU A 123 14.16 -7.37 0.33
C GLU A 123 14.42 -6.97 -1.14
N ILE A 124 13.73 -5.94 -1.61
CA ILE A 124 13.79 -5.50 -3.01
C ILE A 124 14.38 -4.09 -3.05
N SER A 125 15.44 -3.92 -3.83
CA SER A 125 16.01 -2.60 -4.15
C SER A 125 15.90 -2.35 -5.64
N GLY A 126 15.42 -1.18 -6.04
CA GLY A 126 15.17 -0.83 -7.44
C GLY A 126 15.79 0.51 -7.83
N GLY A 127 16.36 0.55 -9.04
CA GLY A 127 16.76 1.77 -9.73
C GLY A 127 16.15 1.83 -11.14
N LYS A 128 16.41 2.91 -11.88
CA LYS A 128 15.77 3.20 -13.18
C LYS A 128 15.88 2.07 -14.22
N HIS A 129 16.97 1.31 -14.20
CA HIS A 129 17.28 0.29 -15.22
C HIS A 129 17.47 -1.11 -14.65
N ARG A 130 17.28 -1.31 -13.35
CA ARG A 130 17.59 -2.58 -12.70
C ARG A 130 16.97 -2.67 -11.33
N PHE A 131 16.60 -3.88 -10.92
CA PHE A 131 16.27 -4.18 -9.54
C PHE A 131 17.03 -5.42 -9.06
N THR A 132 17.20 -5.52 -7.75
CA THR A 132 17.80 -6.62 -7.04
C THR A 132 16.82 -7.13 -5.98
N ILE A 133 16.76 -8.45 -5.82
CA ILE A 133 15.95 -9.14 -4.83
C ILE A 133 16.91 -9.96 -3.97
N ARG A 134 16.84 -9.76 -2.65
CA ARG A 134 17.56 -10.54 -1.65
C ARG A 134 16.56 -11.29 -0.80
N PHE A 135 16.73 -12.60 -0.71
CA PHE A 135 15.89 -13.44 0.14
C PHE A 135 16.54 -13.56 1.50
N MET A 136 15.80 -13.15 2.51
CA MET A 136 16.27 -13.01 3.88
C MET A 136 15.49 -13.96 4.78
N GLU A 137 16.16 -14.50 5.79
CA GLU A 137 15.53 -15.20 6.90
C GLU A 137 15.83 -14.47 8.22
N CYS A 138 14.92 -14.61 9.17
CA CYS A 138 15.04 -14.01 10.50
C CYS A 138 14.90 -15.13 11.53
N GLY A 139 16.03 -15.74 11.89
CA GLY A 139 16.10 -16.68 12.99
C GLY A 139 16.07 -15.94 14.33
N ASP A 140 15.22 -16.40 15.26
CA ASP A 140 15.16 -15.92 16.65
C ASP A 140 15.09 -14.39 16.82
N TRP A 141 14.40 -13.69 15.90
CA TRP A 141 14.28 -12.22 15.89
C TRP A 141 15.62 -11.46 15.87
N GLN A 142 16.68 -12.13 15.39
CA GLN A 142 17.98 -11.51 15.18
C GLN A 142 18.02 -10.68 13.89
N HIS A 143 19.16 -10.05 13.61
CA HIS A 143 19.34 -9.30 12.36
C HIS A 143 19.10 -10.23 11.16
N PRO A 144 18.21 -9.86 10.21
CA PRO A 144 17.94 -10.70 9.05
C PRO A 144 19.20 -10.99 8.24
N GLN A 145 19.37 -12.25 7.85
CA GLN A 145 20.50 -12.68 7.03
C GLN A 145 20.02 -13.20 5.69
N GLN A 146 20.83 -12.98 4.65
CA GLN A 146 20.54 -13.53 3.33
C GLN A 146 20.69 -15.04 3.39
N VAL A 147 19.72 -15.75 2.83
CA VAL A 147 19.78 -17.20 2.76
C VAL A 147 20.89 -17.65 1.82
N ASP A 148 21.57 -18.74 2.18
CA ASP A 148 22.66 -19.36 1.42
C ASP A 148 22.18 -20.49 0.50
N ARG A 149 20.85 -20.60 0.31
CA ARG A 149 20.19 -21.60 -0.53
C ARG A 149 19.50 -20.98 -1.73
N ASP A 150 19.27 -21.80 -2.75
CA ASP A 150 18.50 -21.40 -3.92
C ASP A 150 17.02 -21.25 -3.56
N VAL A 151 16.44 -20.09 -3.88
CA VAL A 151 15.02 -19.82 -3.61
C VAL A 151 14.24 -19.78 -4.92
N PRO A 152 13.30 -20.72 -5.16
CA PRO A 152 12.34 -20.61 -6.25
C PRO A 152 11.28 -19.55 -5.91
N PHE A 153 10.93 -18.70 -6.88
CA PHE A 153 9.94 -17.65 -6.69
C PHE A 153 9.24 -17.30 -8.01
N SER A 154 8.05 -16.69 -7.90
CA SER A 154 7.36 -16.12 -9.06
C SER A 154 7.66 -14.64 -9.21
N LEU A 155 8.03 -14.19 -10.41
CA LEU A 155 8.30 -12.79 -10.72
C LEU A 155 7.28 -12.25 -11.72
N SER A 156 6.72 -11.08 -11.47
CA SER A 156 5.95 -10.34 -12.49
C SER A 156 6.48 -8.93 -12.60
N THR A 157 6.91 -8.55 -13.81
CA THR A 157 7.34 -7.19 -14.13
C THR A 157 6.21 -6.51 -14.90
N CYS A 158 5.40 -5.71 -14.21
CA CYS A 158 4.22 -5.08 -14.77
C CYS A 158 4.62 -3.84 -15.56
N LEU A 159 4.34 -3.88 -16.86
CA LEU A 159 4.64 -2.82 -17.82
C LEU A 159 3.35 -2.08 -18.15
N MET A 160 3.44 -0.78 -18.43
CA MET A 160 2.33 0.02 -18.95
C MET A 160 2.85 0.97 -20.02
#